data_AF-A0A1X2FJN6-F1
#
_entry.id   AF-A0A1X2FJN6-F1
#
_cell.length_a   1.000
_cell.length_b   1.000
_cell.length_c   1.000
_cell.angle_alpha   90.00
_cell.angle_beta   90.00
_cell.angle_gamma   90.00
#
_symmetry.space_group_name_H-M   'P 1'
#
loop_
_entity.id
_entity.type
_entity.pdbx_description
1 polymer ?
#
loop_
_entity_poly.entity_id
_entity_poly.type
_entity_poly.pdbx_seq_one_letter_code
_entity_poly.pdbx_strand_id
1 'polypeptide(L)'
;MIANMDRRELCARVADLAVPVDDHELGKQELGEALIAEADQERADYLEWLLLFDDDDEQGEAWDGDPVLLALDRASRQINWLQNLIYRLVAYAREIPPPGHTYTLEQLAAAARMSVSGVRSCYTVGDIDAAAENLVTGSNKRGAPADRAWDRVRVTRWQCPSRAMEDALDKLVAEGAAVAGPPEELRAGKPDSQYAIVDAFSTTERAYLLPNATLTKLLGEELSRRPGAQGRSRRPRRTDPDRLPLSKEKQPHRAAAHQGDTP
;
A
#
# COMPACT_ATOMS: atom_id res chain seq x y z
N MET A 1 19.12 -25.41 34.45
CA MET A 1 20.09 -24.42 33.92
C MET A 1 19.87 -24.33 32.43
N ILE A 2 19.20 -23.30 31.96
CA ILE A 2 19.28 -22.92 30.54
C ILE A 2 20.66 -22.30 30.39
N ALA A 3 21.47 -22.78 29.44
CA ALA A 3 22.76 -22.15 29.17
C ALA A 3 22.49 -20.70 28.75
N ASN A 4 23.18 -19.74 29.37
CA ASN A 4 23.05 -18.33 29.00
C ASN A 4 23.68 -18.21 27.60
N MET A 5 22.83 -18.25 26.57
CA MET A 5 23.27 -18.26 25.18
C MET A 5 23.87 -16.90 24.86
N ASP A 6 25.04 -16.89 24.24
CA ASP A 6 25.70 -15.65 23.85
C ASP A 6 24.77 -14.82 22.97
N ARG A 7 24.71 -13.52 23.22
CA ARG A 7 23.88 -12.57 22.49
C ARG A 7 24.22 -12.60 21.00
N ARG A 8 25.51 -12.69 20.66
CA ARG A 8 25.98 -12.80 19.27
C ARG A 8 25.45 -14.06 18.58
N GLU A 9 25.45 -15.20 19.29
CA GLU A 9 24.88 -16.47 18.81
C GLU A 9 23.36 -16.40 18.63
N LEU A 10 22.64 -15.69 19.51
CA LEU A 10 21.21 -15.43 19.33
C LEU A 10 20.95 -14.55 18.11
N CYS A 11 21.71 -13.46 17.92
CA CYS A 11 21.59 -12.60 16.74
C CYS A 11 21.93 -13.34 15.45
N ALA A 12 22.96 -14.21 15.45
CA ALA A 12 23.33 -15.01 14.29
C ALA A 12 22.18 -15.93 13.84
N ARG A 13 21.56 -16.66 14.79
CA ARG A 13 20.39 -17.51 14.50
C ARG A 13 19.17 -16.73 13.99
N VAL A 14 19.01 -15.47 14.40
CA VAL A 14 17.96 -14.60 13.87
C VAL A 14 18.30 -14.13 12.46
N ALA A 15 19.56 -13.82 12.16
CA ALA A 15 20.03 -13.54 10.80
C ALA A 15 19.83 -14.74 9.87
N ASP A 16 20.18 -15.95 10.30
CA ASP A 16 19.95 -17.21 9.55
C ASP A 16 18.46 -17.48 9.24
N LEU A 17 17.55 -17.01 10.10
CA LEU A 17 16.10 -17.11 9.89
C LEU A 17 15.55 -15.98 9.01
N ALA A 18 16.19 -14.80 9.02
CA ALA A 18 15.78 -13.65 8.23
C ALA A 18 16.29 -13.71 6.78
N VAL A 19 17.48 -14.31 6.58
CA VAL A 19 18.12 -14.57 5.28
C VAL A 19 18.35 -16.09 5.18
N PRO A 20 17.30 -16.86 4.82
CA PRO A 20 17.34 -18.32 4.87
C PRO A 20 18.30 -18.90 3.82
N VAL A 21 18.92 -20.03 4.17
CA VAL A 21 19.79 -20.80 3.28
C VAL A 21 19.00 -21.38 2.10
N ASP A 22 19.33 -20.95 0.88
CA ASP A 22 18.63 -21.34 -0.34
C ASP A 22 19.13 -22.68 -0.92
N ASP A 23 18.35 -23.27 -1.84
CA ASP A 23 18.64 -24.58 -2.46
C ASP A 23 20.00 -24.65 -3.19
N HIS A 24 20.55 -23.51 -3.62
CA HIS A 24 21.86 -23.46 -4.28
C HIS A 24 23.03 -23.54 -3.30
N GLU A 25 22.93 -22.89 -2.14
CA GLU A 25 23.89 -23.02 -1.03
C GLU A 25 23.95 -24.46 -0.51
N LEU A 26 22.83 -25.17 -0.60
CA LEU A 26 22.73 -26.61 -0.28
C LEU A 26 23.25 -27.53 -1.41
N GLY A 27 23.83 -26.98 -2.48
CA GLY A 27 24.36 -27.73 -3.61
C GLY A 27 23.30 -28.47 -4.45
N LYS A 28 22.01 -28.12 -4.32
CA LYS A 28 20.92 -28.74 -5.10
C LYS A 28 20.72 -28.08 -6.46
N GLN A 29 21.33 -26.92 -6.69
CA GLN A 29 21.34 -26.21 -7.96
C GLN A 29 22.77 -25.71 -8.23
N GLU A 30 23.26 -25.90 -9.45
CA GLU A 30 24.54 -25.32 -9.91
C GLU A 30 24.36 -23.82 -10.22
N LEU A 31 24.14 -23.03 -9.17
CA LEU A 31 24.28 -21.57 -9.20
C LEU A 31 25.65 -21.22 -8.60
N GLY A 32 26.32 -20.24 -9.18
CA GLY A 32 27.75 -20.01 -8.94
C GLY A 32 28.06 -19.47 -7.54
N GLU A 33 29.31 -19.66 -7.11
CA GLU A 33 29.87 -19.22 -5.81
C GLU A 33 29.56 -17.76 -5.45
N ALA A 34 29.37 -16.89 -6.45
CA ALA A 34 28.99 -15.49 -6.27
C ALA A 34 27.64 -15.29 -5.56
N LEU A 35 26.65 -16.16 -5.80
CA LEU A 35 25.33 -16.07 -5.15
C LEU A 35 25.37 -16.54 -3.70
N ILE A 36 26.20 -17.55 -3.41
CA ILE A 36 26.47 -18.00 -2.03
C ILE A 36 27.16 -16.88 -1.25
N ALA A 37 28.15 -16.22 -1.85
CA ALA A 37 28.84 -15.07 -1.25
C ALA A 37 27.91 -13.85 -1.04
N GLU A 38 26.92 -13.64 -1.92
CA GLU A 38 25.89 -12.60 -1.75
C GLU A 38 24.98 -12.91 -0.55
N ALA A 39 24.49 -14.16 -0.42
CA ALA A 39 23.68 -14.60 0.72
C ALA A 39 24.46 -14.57 2.06
N ASP A 40 25.74 -14.95 2.05
CA ASP A 40 26.63 -14.82 3.22
C ASP A 40 26.83 -13.37 3.64
N GLN A 41 26.97 -12.44 2.67
CA GLN A 41 27.06 -11.01 2.96
C GLN A 41 25.73 -10.47 3.51
N GLU A 42 24.58 -10.85 2.95
CA GLU A 42 23.27 -10.44 3.50
C GLU A 42 23.06 -10.94 4.94
N ARG A 43 23.48 -12.17 5.27
CA ARG A 43 23.48 -12.68 6.65
C ARG A 43 24.41 -11.88 7.57
N ALA A 44 25.60 -11.54 7.11
CA ALA A 44 26.55 -10.72 7.87
C ALA A 44 26.02 -9.31 8.14
N ASP A 45 25.46 -8.65 7.13
CA ASP A 45 24.84 -7.32 7.24
C ASP A 45 23.64 -7.33 8.21
N TYR A 46 22.83 -8.40 8.19
CA TYR A 46 21.70 -8.54 9.12
C TYR A 46 22.17 -8.77 10.56
N LEU A 47 23.23 -9.58 10.76
CA LEU A 47 23.85 -9.77 12.06
C LEU A 47 24.43 -8.47 12.61
N GLU A 48 25.16 -7.69 11.80
CA GLU A 48 25.69 -6.39 12.20
C GLU A 48 24.55 -5.42 12.57
N TRP A 49 23.48 -5.38 11.78
CA TRP A 49 22.29 -4.57 12.09
C TRP A 49 21.64 -4.95 13.43
N LEU A 50 21.55 -6.24 13.78
CA LEU A 50 21.03 -6.68 15.08
C LEU A 50 21.95 -6.30 16.25
N LEU A 51 23.27 -6.35 16.05
CA LEU A 51 24.27 -5.98 17.05
C LEU A 51 24.39 -4.46 17.26
N LEU A 52 23.91 -3.64 16.33
CA LEU A 52 23.92 -2.17 16.47
C LEU A 52 22.99 -1.68 17.61
N PHE A 53 21.98 -2.45 17.99
CA PHE A 53 21.04 -2.13 19.08
C PHE A 53 21.48 -2.75 20.42
N ASP A 54 22.79 -2.73 20.70
CA ASP A 54 23.39 -3.17 21.96
C ASP A 54 23.84 -2.01 22.86
N ASP A 55 24.03 -0.82 22.28
CA ASP A 55 24.56 0.38 22.94
C ASP A 55 23.51 1.52 23.00
N ASP A 56 22.62 1.48 23.99
CA ASP A 56 22.04 2.65 24.72
C ASP A 56 20.77 2.24 25.51
N ASP A 57 20.89 1.97 26.82
CA ASP A 57 20.40 2.89 27.87
C ASP A 57 20.47 2.30 29.30
N GLU A 58 20.93 3.10 30.27
CA GLU A 58 20.87 2.77 31.71
C GLU A 58 19.44 2.91 32.31
N GLN A 59 18.39 2.90 31.47
CA GLN A 59 17.05 3.40 31.81
C GLN A 59 15.86 2.46 31.53
N GLY A 60 16.09 1.14 31.56
CA GLY A 60 15.17 0.23 32.26
C GLY A 60 13.73 0.06 31.72
N GLU A 61 13.44 0.36 30.45
CA GLU A 61 12.23 -0.15 29.78
C GLU A 61 12.52 -1.50 29.10
N ALA A 62 11.80 -2.54 29.50
CA ALA A 62 12.14 -3.94 29.24
C ALA A 62 11.93 -4.45 27.79
N TRP A 63 12.09 -3.59 26.79
CA TRP A 63 12.11 -3.94 25.36
C TRP A 63 13.52 -3.89 24.75
N ASP A 64 14.53 -3.53 25.54
CA ASP A 64 15.92 -3.41 25.07
C ASP A 64 16.47 -4.71 24.49
N GLY A 65 16.76 -4.66 23.19
CA GLY A 65 17.73 -5.52 22.54
C GLY A 65 17.32 -6.96 22.22
N ASP A 66 16.08 -7.44 22.44
CA ASP A 66 15.72 -8.80 21.97
C ASP A 66 15.78 -8.87 20.42
N PRO A 67 16.73 -9.61 19.83
CA PRO A 67 16.91 -9.62 18.38
C PRO A 67 15.73 -10.25 17.64
N VAL A 68 14.97 -11.15 18.29
CA VAL A 68 13.75 -11.72 17.70
C VAL A 68 12.67 -10.65 17.60
N LEU A 69 12.50 -9.82 18.63
CA LEU A 69 11.53 -8.72 18.61
C LEU A 69 11.92 -7.63 17.60
N LEU A 70 13.21 -7.29 17.51
CA LEU A 70 13.74 -6.36 16.51
C LEU A 70 13.50 -6.87 15.07
N ALA A 71 13.79 -8.16 14.81
CA ALA A 71 13.53 -8.77 13.51
C ALA A 71 12.03 -8.84 13.17
N LEU A 72 11.17 -9.13 14.15
CA LEU A 72 9.71 -9.14 13.98
C LEU A 72 9.14 -7.74 13.68
N ASP A 73 9.64 -6.70 14.34
CA ASP A 73 9.25 -5.32 14.02
C ASP A 73 9.73 -4.91 12.62
N ARG A 74 11.00 -5.19 12.27
CA ARG A 74 11.53 -4.97 10.91
C ARG A 74 10.69 -5.67 9.84
N ALA A 75 10.37 -6.95 10.04
CA ALA A 75 9.50 -7.72 9.15
C ALA A 75 8.08 -7.13 9.08
N SER A 76 7.52 -6.69 10.22
CA SER A 76 6.20 -6.04 10.27
C SER A 76 6.18 -4.71 9.52
N ARG A 77 7.22 -3.88 9.64
CA ARG A 77 7.39 -2.66 8.84
C ARG A 77 7.48 -2.98 7.35
N GLN A 78 8.22 -4.02 6.96
CA GLN A 78 8.33 -4.44 5.56
C GLN A 78 7.00 -4.95 4.99
N ILE A 79 6.24 -5.74 5.74
CA ILE A 79 4.88 -6.19 5.36
C ILE A 79 3.95 -4.99 5.18
N ASN A 80 3.95 -4.04 6.12
CA ASN A 80 3.14 -2.83 6.03
C ASN A 80 3.54 -1.97 4.82
N TRP A 81 4.84 -1.85 4.52
CA TRP A 81 5.33 -1.13 3.34
C TRP A 81 4.89 -1.80 2.03
N LEU A 82 5.05 -3.11 1.90
CA LEU A 82 4.59 -3.89 0.75
C LEU A 82 3.06 -3.79 0.56
N GLN A 83 2.29 -3.83 1.65
CA GLN A 83 0.84 -3.68 1.61
C GLN A 83 0.43 -2.27 1.14
N ASN A 84 1.08 -1.22 1.62
CA ASN A 84 0.87 0.15 1.14
C ASN A 84 1.27 0.32 -0.34
N LEU A 85 2.35 -0.35 -0.79
CA LEU A 85 2.74 -0.37 -2.19
C LEU A 85 1.66 -1.03 -3.07
N ILE A 86 1.11 -2.17 -2.64
CA ILE A 86 -0.02 -2.83 -3.34
C ILE A 86 -1.22 -1.88 -3.44
N TYR A 87 -1.56 -1.15 -2.38
CA TYR A 87 -2.70 -0.21 -2.39
C TYR A 87 -2.48 0.96 -3.36
N ARG A 88 -1.27 1.54 -3.41
CA ARG A 88 -0.89 2.57 -4.40
C ARG A 88 -0.90 2.04 -5.84
N LEU A 89 -0.46 0.81 -6.07
CA LEU A 89 -0.50 0.17 -7.39
C LEU A 89 -1.94 -0.09 -7.85
N VAL A 90 -2.83 -0.52 -6.96
CA VAL A 90 -4.26 -0.65 -7.24
C VAL A 90 -4.92 0.71 -7.49
N ALA A 91 -4.57 1.73 -6.71
CA ALA A 91 -5.03 3.11 -6.93
C ALA A 91 -4.61 3.64 -8.30
N TYR A 92 -3.33 3.51 -8.66
CA TYR A 92 -2.81 3.84 -10.00
C TYR A 92 -3.58 3.12 -11.10
N ALA A 93 -3.70 1.79 -11.03
CA ALA A 93 -4.33 0.99 -12.07
C ALA A 93 -5.84 1.28 -12.26
N ARG A 94 -6.52 1.80 -11.24
CA ARG A 94 -7.96 2.10 -11.30
C ARG A 94 -8.28 3.55 -11.64
N GLU A 95 -7.46 4.49 -11.18
CA GLU A 95 -7.78 5.92 -11.21
C GLU A 95 -6.89 6.70 -12.19
N ILE A 96 -5.71 6.19 -12.49
CA ILE A 96 -4.69 6.82 -13.34
C ILE A 96 -4.04 5.79 -14.30
N PRO A 97 -4.81 4.89 -14.97
CA PRO A 97 -4.21 3.84 -15.79
C PRO A 97 -3.42 4.44 -16.97
N PRO A 98 -2.39 3.73 -17.47
CA PRO A 98 -1.62 4.19 -18.61
C PRO A 98 -2.52 4.30 -19.87
N PRO A 99 -2.27 5.26 -20.78
CA PRO A 99 -3.13 5.50 -21.94
C PRO A 99 -3.37 4.23 -22.77
N GLY A 100 -4.65 3.96 -23.10
CA GLY A 100 -5.05 2.78 -23.85
C GLY A 100 -5.19 1.48 -23.04
N HIS A 101 -4.87 1.50 -21.74
CA HIS A 101 -5.03 0.34 -20.86
C HIS A 101 -6.19 0.53 -19.87
N THR A 102 -6.91 -0.55 -19.60
CA THR A 102 -7.90 -0.65 -18.53
C THR A 102 -7.73 -2.01 -17.85
N TYR A 103 -7.82 -2.03 -16.52
CA TYR A 103 -7.71 -3.26 -15.73
C TYR A 103 -9.07 -3.62 -15.15
N THR A 104 -9.48 -4.89 -15.30
CA THR A 104 -10.71 -5.36 -14.64
C THR A 104 -10.47 -5.59 -13.14
N LEU A 105 -11.54 -5.55 -12.35
CA LEU A 105 -11.41 -5.78 -10.90
C LEU A 105 -10.94 -7.21 -10.58
N GLU A 106 -11.23 -8.17 -11.46
CA GLU A 106 -10.83 -9.57 -11.36
C GLU A 106 -9.33 -9.73 -11.61
N GLN A 107 -8.79 -9.03 -12.62
CA GLN A 107 -7.34 -8.99 -12.88
C GLN A 107 -6.59 -8.40 -11.68
N LEU A 108 -7.07 -7.27 -11.15
CA LEU A 108 -6.48 -6.62 -9.98
C LEU A 108 -6.63 -7.47 -8.70
N ALA A 109 -7.75 -8.17 -8.54
CA ALA A 109 -7.99 -9.08 -7.42
C ALA A 109 -7.02 -10.27 -7.44
N ALA A 110 -6.84 -10.90 -8.61
CA ALA A 110 -5.87 -11.97 -8.80
C ALA A 110 -4.43 -11.50 -8.54
N ALA A 111 -4.03 -10.37 -9.14
CA ALA A 111 -2.67 -9.84 -9.01
C ALA A 111 -2.33 -9.41 -7.56
N ALA A 112 -3.24 -8.70 -6.89
CA ALA A 112 -3.06 -8.25 -5.51
C ALA A 112 -3.32 -9.36 -4.46
N ARG A 113 -3.74 -10.57 -4.89
CA ARG A 113 -4.22 -11.66 -4.01
C ARG A 113 -5.34 -11.22 -3.05
N MET A 114 -6.23 -10.37 -3.54
CA MET A 114 -7.37 -9.82 -2.80
C MET A 114 -8.69 -10.33 -3.38
N SER A 115 -9.79 -10.17 -2.65
CA SER A 115 -11.12 -10.32 -3.26
C SER A 115 -11.47 -9.09 -4.10
N VAL A 116 -12.38 -9.24 -5.07
CA VAL A 116 -12.93 -8.11 -5.86
C VAL A 116 -13.51 -7.00 -4.97
N SER A 117 -14.17 -7.37 -3.86
CA SER A 117 -14.66 -6.40 -2.85
C SER A 117 -13.52 -5.72 -2.08
N GLY A 118 -12.42 -6.44 -1.83
CA GLY A 118 -11.19 -5.88 -1.26
C GLY A 118 -10.58 -4.82 -2.19
N VAL A 119 -10.36 -5.14 -3.47
CA VAL A 119 -9.86 -4.20 -4.49
C VAL A 119 -10.75 -2.95 -4.66
N ARG A 120 -12.06 -3.07 -4.38
CA ARG A 120 -12.99 -1.93 -4.39
C ARG A 120 -12.75 -0.93 -3.26
N SER A 121 -12.13 -1.35 -2.15
CA SER A 121 -12.11 -0.60 -0.88
C SER A 121 -10.74 -0.57 -0.17
N CYS A 122 -9.68 -1.10 -0.79
CA CYS A 122 -8.38 -1.25 -0.15
C CYS A 122 -7.53 0.02 -0.12
N TYR A 123 -7.74 0.94 -1.07
CA TYR A 123 -7.01 2.20 -1.18
C TYR A 123 -7.90 3.40 -0.85
N THR A 124 -7.26 4.47 -0.40
CA THR A 124 -7.86 5.75 -0.02
C THR A 124 -7.54 6.83 -1.05
N VAL A 125 -8.11 8.03 -0.88
CA VAL A 125 -7.71 9.21 -1.67
C VAL A 125 -6.21 9.51 -1.53
N GLY A 126 -5.66 9.34 -0.32
CA GLY A 126 -4.22 9.55 -0.08
C GLY A 126 -3.32 8.58 -0.83
N ASP A 127 -3.77 7.36 -1.10
CA ASP A 127 -3.02 6.40 -1.92
C ASP A 127 -3.01 6.78 -3.41
N ILE A 128 -4.06 7.47 -3.89
CA ILE A 128 -4.14 7.98 -5.26
C ILE A 128 -3.21 9.19 -5.43
N ASP A 129 -3.27 10.16 -4.51
CA ASP A 129 -2.38 11.34 -4.53
C ASP A 129 -0.92 10.93 -4.38
N ALA A 130 -0.61 10.02 -3.44
CA ALA A 130 0.72 9.43 -3.32
C ALA A 130 1.16 8.68 -4.59
N ALA A 131 0.28 7.98 -5.28
CA ALA A 131 0.61 7.35 -6.57
C ALA A 131 0.94 8.41 -7.64
N ALA A 132 0.13 9.47 -7.76
CA ALA A 132 0.35 10.55 -8.71
C ALA A 132 1.65 11.35 -8.41
N GLU A 133 1.92 11.68 -7.16
CA GLU A 133 3.15 12.35 -6.73
C GLU A 133 4.40 11.51 -7.03
N ASN A 134 4.35 10.19 -6.77
CA ASN A 134 5.45 9.28 -7.10
C ASN A 134 5.68 9.17 -8.60
N LEU A 135 4.63 9.23 -9.43
CA LEU A 135 4.75 9.25 -10.89
C LEU A 135 5.40 10.54 -11.41
N VAL A 136 4.95 11.71 -10.94
CA VAL A 136 5.55 13.02 -11.27
C VAL A 136 7.01 13.08 -10.82
N THR A 137 7.31 12.66 -9.60
CA THR A 137 8.69 12.61 -9.08
C THR A 137 9.55 11.63 -9.89
N GLY A 138 9.00 10.48 -10.25
CA GLY A 138 9.67 9.46 -11.05
C GLY A 138 9.92 9.87 -12.50
N SER A 139 9.00 10.59 -13.14
CA SER A 139 9.20 11.12 -14.50
C SER A 139 10.29 12.19 -14.52
N ASN A 140 10.24 13.12 -13.57
CA ASN A 140 11.22 14.20 -13.44
C ASN A 140 12.64 13.64 -13.25
N LYS A 141 12.82 12.64 -12.37
CA LYS A 141 14.10 11.95 -12.18
C LYS A 141 14.64 11.22 -13.41
N ARG A 142 13.77 10.80 -14.34
CA ARG A 142 14.15 10.10 -15.59
C ARG A 142 14.14 10.99 -16.83
N GLY A 143 13.88 12.29 -16.71
CA GLY A 143 13.71 13.20 -17.85
C GLY A 143 12.53 12.86 -18.75
N ALA A 144 11.54 12.11 -18.25
CA ALA A 144 10.34 11.73 -19.01
C ALA A 144 9.29 12.85 -18.99
N PRO A 145 8.48 13.03 -20.06
CA PRO A 145 7.43 14.03 -20.08
C PRO A 145 6.40 13.77 -18.97
N ALA A 146 5.99 14.82 -18.27
CA ALA A 146 4.94 14.74 -17.26
C ALA A 146 3.57 14.55 -17.93
N ASP A 147 2.80 13.56 -17.46
CA ASP A 147 1.43 13.36 -17.93
C ASP A 147 0.47 14.26 -17.12
N ARG A 148 -0.26 15.12 -17.84
CA ARG A 148 -1.29 16.00 -17.26
C ARG A 148 -2.44 15.23 -16.59
N ALA A 149 -2.62 13.94 -16.90
CA ALA A 149 -3.56 13.09 -16.18
C ALA A 149 -3.19 12.98 -14.69
N TRP A 150 -1.90 12.92 -14.35
CA TRP A 150 -1.43 12.78 -12.97
C TRP A 150 -1.77 14.04 -12.16
N ASP A 151 -1.45 15.22 -12.70
CA ASP A 151 -1.83 16.50 -12.09
C ASP A 151 -3.35 16.64 -11.96
N ARG A 152 -4.12 16.22 -12.97
CA ARG A 152 -5.59 16.24 -12.89
C ARG A 152 -6.10 15.39 -11.73
N VAL A 153 -5.60 14.18 -11.52
CA VAL A 153 -6.10 13.32 -10.43
C VAL A 153 -5.74 13.87 -9.06
N ARG A 154 -4.59 14.55 -8.91
CA ARG A 154 -4.24 15.30 -7.68
C ARG A 154 -5.20 16.46 -7.41
N VAL A 155 -5.67 17.13 -8.47
CA VAL A 155 -6.56 18.30 -8.40
C VAL A 155 -8.05 17.94 -8.30
N THR A 156 -8.48 16.75 -8.76
CA THR A 156 -9.92 16.37 -8.83
C THR A 156 -10.43 15.52 -7.67
N ARG A 157 -9.59 15.12 -6.70
CA ARG A 157 -9.99 14.18 -5.64
C ARG A 157 -9.87 14.63 -4.19
N TRP A 158 -9.67 15.91 -3.94
CA TRP A 158 -10.15 16.50 -2.68
C TRP A 158 -11.67 16.72 -2.74
N GLN A 159 -12.45 15.69 -3.07
CA GLN A 159 -13.87 15.72 -2.69
C GLN A 159 -13.93 15.57 -1.17
N CYS A 160 -14.63 16.50 -0.54
CA CYS A 160 -14.83 16.49 0.89
C CYS A 160 -15.49 15.15 1.29
N PRO A 161 -14.84 14.29 2.11
CA PRO A 161 -15.20 12.89 2.24
C PRO A 161 -16.29 12.63 3.28
N SER A 162 -16.86 13.69 3.86
CA SER A 162 -17.94 13.67 4.84
C SER A 162 -18.56 15.07 4.95
N ARG A 163 -19.80 15.13 5.46
CA ARG A 163 -20.42 16.40 5.85
C ARG A 163 -19.65 17.11 6.97
N ALA A 164 -19.09 16.37 7.93
CA ALA A 164 -18.31 16.95 9.02
C ALA A 164 -17.05 17.70 8.54
N MET A 165 -16.37 17.20 7.51
CA MET A 165 -15.24 17.92 6.91
C MET A 165 -15.73 19.13 6.08
N GLU A 166 -16.95 19.08 5.51
CA GLU A 166 -17.54 20.21 4.78
C GLU A 166 -17.91 21.34 5.75
N ASP A 167 -18.52 21.00 6.88
CA ASP A 167 -18.82 21.95 7.97
C ASP A 167 -17.52 22.55 8.57
N ALA A 168 -16.41 21.78 8.60
CA ALA A 168 -15.10 22.26 9.02
C ALA A 168 -14.42 23.16 7.97
N LEU A 169 -14.61 22.91 6.67
CA LEU A 169 -14.19 23.83 5.61
C LEU A 169 -15.01 25.11 5.62
N ASP A 170 -16.32 25.03 5.85
CA ASP A 170 -17.19 26.21 6.05
C ASP A 170 -16.73 27.06 7.24
N LYS A 171 -16.26 26.43 8.33
CA LYS A 171 -15.63 27.13 9.45
C LYS A 171 -14.34 27.85 9.02
N LEU A 172 -13.45 27.21 8.26
CA LEU A 172 -12.24 27.85 7.74
C LEU A 172 -12.54 29.01 6.79
N VAL A 173 -13.63 28.95 6.03
CA VAL A 173 -14.11 30.08 5.21
C VAL A 173 -14.60 31.23 6.09
N ALA A 174 -15.37 30.95 7.14
CA ALA A 174 -15.80 31.97 8.10
C ALA A 174 -14.64 32.62 8.87
N GLU A 175 -13.55 31.88 9.09
CA GLU A 175 -12.29 32.37 9.68
C GLU A 175 -11.37 33.09 8.66
N GLY A 176 -11.73 33.14 7.37
CA GLY A 176 -10.93 33.74 6.30
C GLY A 176 -9.69 32.94 5.90
N ALA A 177 -9.55 31.70 6.38
CA ALA A 177 -8.44 30.79 6.09
C ALA A 177 -8.65 29.94 4.82
N ALA A 178 -9.84 30.01 4.22
CA ALA A 178 -10.23 29.37 2.96
C ALA A 178 -11.21 30.25 2.17
N VAL A 179 -11.33 30.02 0.86
CA VAL A 179 -12.29 30.70 -0.02
C VAL A 179 -13.25 29.68 -0.62
N ALA A 180 -14.56 29.85 -0.42
CA ALA A 180 -15.57 29.04 -1.10
C ALA A 180 -16.03 29.69 -2.41
N GLY A 181 -16.29 28.88 -3.43
CA GLY A 181 -16.84 29.35 -4.71
C GLY A 181 -17.14 28.21 -5.69
N PRO A 182 -17.63 28.51 -6.90
CA PRO A 182 -17.80 27.52 -7.96
C PRO A 182 -16.44 26.87 -8.32
N PRO A 183 -16.37 25.54 -8.51
CA PRO A 183 -15.11 24.86 -8.80
C PRO A 183 -14.41 25.39 -10.05
N GLU A 184 -15.17 25.80 -11.07
CA GLU A 184 -14.63 26.36 -12.31
C GLU A 184 -13.96 27.73 -12.11
N GLU A 185 -14.54 28.60 -11.28
CA GLU A 185 -13.97 29.92 -10.97
C GLU A 185 -12.68 29.78 -10.15
N LEU A 186 -12.69 28.93 -9.11
CA LEU A 186 -11.51 28.66 -8.29
C LEU A 186 -10.37 28.05 -9.14
N ARG A 187 -10.68 27.18 -10.10
CA ARG A 187 -9.70 26.60 -11.03
C ARG A 187 -9.22 27.63 -12.07
N ALA A 188 -10.10 28.50 -12.56
CA ALA A 188 -9.77 29.55 -13.52
C ALA A 188 -8.79 30.60 -12.95
N GLY A 189 -8.83 30.82 -11.63
CA GLY A 189 -7.84 31.64 -10.91
C GLY A 189 -6.40 31.12 -10.97
N LYS A 190 -6.17 29.89 -11.48
CA LYS A 190 -4.85 29.22 -11.55
C LYS A 190 -4.08 29.30 -10.23
N PRO A 191 -4.63 28.77 -9.12
CA PRO A 191 -3.94 28.79 -7.84
C PRO A 191 -2.57 28.10 -7.94
N ASP A 192 -1.58 28.70 -7.30
CA ASP A 192 -0.23 28.14 -7.20
C ASP A 192 -0.24 26.77 -6.50
N SER A 193 0.81 25.98 -6.72
CA SER A 193 0.98 24.63 -6.17
C SER A 193 0.99 24.54 -4.64
N GLN A 194 0.95 25.68 -3.93
CA GLN A 194 0.82 25.79 -2.47
C GLN A 194 -0.63 25.67 -1.98
N TYR A 195 -1.62 25.70 -2.88
CA TYR A 195 -3.05 25.65 -2.56
C TYR A 195 -3.72 24.41 -3.16
N ALA A 196 -4.75 23.93 -2.48
CA ALA A 196 -5.64 22.87 -2.94
C ALA A 196 -7.05 23.41 -3.17
N ILE A 197 -7.74 22.85 -4.16
CA ILE A 197 -9.18 23.01 -4.36
C ILE A 197 -9.86 21.74 -3.88
N VAL A 198 -10.84 21.90 -2.99
CA VAL A 198 -11.59 20.82 -2.34
C VAL A 198 -13.06 20.93 -2.74
N ASP A 199 -13.56 20.01 -3.56
CA ASP A 199 -14.98 20.00 -3.97
C ASP A 199 -15.87 19.63 -2.76
N ALA A 200 -17.02 20.28 -2.61
CA ALA A 200 -17.90 20.09 -1.46
C ALA A 200 -18.55 18.69 -1.41
N PHE A 201 -18.91 18.22 -0.21
CA PHE A 201 -19.55 16.90 -0.06
C PHE A 201 -21.02 16.93 -0.49
N SER A 202 -21.75 18.02 -0.18
CA SER A 202 -23.19 18.12 -0.42
C SER A 202 -23.58 18.52 -1.85
N THR A 203 -22.66 19.10 -2.62
CA THR A 203 -22.94 19.60 -3.99
C THR A 203 -21.68 19.65 -4.85
N THR A 204 -21.85 19.41 -6.15
CA THR A 204 -20.80 19.60 -7.16
C THR A 204 -20.62 21.06 -7.59
N GLU A 205 -21.51 21.95 -7.19
CA GLU A 205 -21.51 23.38 -7.58
C GLU A 205 -20.63 24.25 -6.67
N ARG A 206 -20.03 23.67 -5.62
CA ARG A 206 -19.23 24.37 -4.62
C ARG A 206 -17.91 23.66 -4.38
N ALA A 207 -16.84 24.43 -4.24
CA ALA A 207 -15.54 24.00 -3.79
C ALA A 207 -14.92 25.02 -2.83
N TYR A 208 -13.81 24.63 -2.20
CA TYR A 208 -13.04 25.39 -1.24
C TYR A 208 -11.58 25.47 -1.68
N LEU A 209 -11.04 26.67 -1.86
CA LEU A 209 -9.63 26.92 -2.08
C LEU A 209 -8.95 27.22 -0.74
N LEU A 210 -7.94 26.45 -0.35
CA LEU A 210 -7.19 26.65 0.90
C LEU A 210 -5.71 26.24 0.76
N PRO A 211 -4.80 26.75 1.60
CA PRO A 211 -3.40 26.33 1.59
C PRO A 211 -3.24 24.83 1.91
N ASN A 212 -2.29 24.16 1.24
CA ASN A 212 -2.04 22.73 1.43
C ASN A 212 -1.74 22.38 2.89
N ALA A 213 -0.97 23.21 3.61
CA ALA A 213 -0.67 23.01 5.02
C ALA A 213 -1.93 22.99 5.91
N THR A 214 -2.91 23.86 5.60
CA THR A 214 -4.21 23.90 6.29
C THR A 214 -5.02 22.63 5.99
N LEU A 215 -5.02 22.18 4.73
CA LEU A 215 -5.69 20.96 4.31
C LEU A 215 -5.08 19.71 4.97
N THR A 216 -3.75 19.58 4.99
CA THR A 216 -3.05 18.45 5.66
C THR A 216 -3.40 18.38 7.15
N LYS A 217 -3.44 19.54 7.84
CA LYS A 217 -3.85 19.59 9.25
C LYS A 217 -5.30 19.15 9.44
N LEU A 218 -6.23 19.70 8.64
CA LEU A 218 -7.65 19.35 8.69
C LEU A 218 -7.88 17.84 8.45
N LEU A 219 -7.19 17.27 7.47
CA LEU A 219 -7.23 15.83 7.18
C LEU A 219 -6.67 15.00 8.33
N GLY A 220 -5.59 15.43 8.98
CA GLY A 220 -5.05 14.76 10.17
C GLY A 220 -6.08 14.70 11.31
N GLU A 221 -6.77 15.80 11.58
CA GLU A 221 -7.84 15.89 12.58
C GLU A 221 -9.07 15.04 12.19
N GLU A 222 -9.54 15.10 10.95
CA GLU A 222 -10.73 14.34 10.51
C GLU A 222 -10.47 12.83 10.35
N LEU A 223 -9.27 12.42 9.94
CA LEU A 223 -8.89 11.00 9.88
C LEU A 223 -8.71 10.41 11.27
N SER A 224 -8.16 11.16 12.23
CA SER A 224 -8.03 10.69 13.62
C SER A 224 -9.37 10.60 14.37
N ARG A 225 -10.40 11.34 13.93
CA ARG A 225 -11.79 11.21 14.41
C ARG A 225 -12.51 9.95 13.89
N ARG A 226 -12.02 9.26 12.85
CA ARG A 226 -12.69 8.07 12.29
C ARG A 226 -12.48 6.82 13.17
N PRO A 227 -13.55 6.21 13.73
CA PRO A 227 -13.44 4.97 14.50
C PRO A 227 -12.90 3.84 13.61
N GLY A 228 -11.64 3.45 13.83
CA GLY A 228 -10.96 2.40 13.05
C GLY A 228 -9.68 2.83 12.33
N ALA A 229 -9.35 4.13 12.29
CA ALA A 229 -8.04 4.60 11.80
C ALA A 229 -6.91 4.34 12.81
N GLN A 230 -7.22 4.31 14.11
CA GLN A 230 -6.27 3.92 15.16
C GLN A 230 -6.07 2.40 15.18
N GLY A 231 -4.98 1.94 14.54
CA GLY A 231 -4.08 0.92 15.09
C GLY A 231 -4.62 -0.46 15.46
N ARG A 232 -5.83 -0.87 15.08
CA ARG A 232 -6.28 -2.26 15.30
C ARG A 232 -5.57 -3.19 14.34
N SER A 233 -4.48 -3.80 14.84
CA SER A 233 -3.82 -4.96 14.22
C SER A 233 -4.87 -5.95 13.71
N ARG A 234 -4.96 -6.07 12.39
CA ARG A 234 -5.95 -6.91 11.72
C ARG A 234 -5.49 -8.35 11.85
N ARG A 235 -5.92 -9.02 12.94
CA ARG A 235 -5.73 -10.46 13.16
C ARG A 235 -5.96 -11.22 11.84
N PRO A 236 -5.00 -12.03 11.36
CA PRO A 236 -5.22 -12.83 10.16
C PRO A 236 -6.44 -13.73 10.39
N ARG A 237 -7.40 -13.63 9.49
CA ARG A 237 -8.63 -14.42 9.54
C ARG A 237 -8.25 -15.87 9.25
N ARG A 238 -8.38 -16.76 10.25
CA ARG A 238 -8.18 -18.21 10.06
C ARG A 238 -8.96 -18.66 8.83
N THR A 239 -8.25 -19.11 7.80
CA THR A 239 -8.83 -19.88 6.72
C THR A 239 -9.19 -21.24 7.30
N ASP A 240 -10.47 -21.59 7.24
CA ASP A 240 -10.99 -22.85 7.77
C ASP A 240 -10.56 -23.99 6.81
N PRO A 241 -9.76 -24.98 7.26
CA PRO A 241 -9.17 -25.98 6.35
C PRO A 241 -10.19 -27.00 5.81
N ASP A 242 -11.36 -27.14 6.43
CA ASP A 242 -12.35 -28.18 6.10
C ASP A 242 -13.26 -27.86 4.90
N ARG A 243 -12.99 -26.80 4.13
CA ARG A 243 -13.76 -26.49 2.92
C ARG A 243 -13.20 -27.17 1.67
N LEU A 244 -13.25 -28.50 1.66
CA LEU A 244 -12.98 -29.32 0.47
C LEU A 244 -13.87 -28.90 -0.73
N PRO A 245 -13.32 -28.78 -1.94
CA PRO A 245 -14.12 -28.55 -3.14
C PRO A 245 -14.87 -29.84 -3.52
N LEU A 246 -16.20 -29.75 -3.67
CA LEU A 246 -17.01 -30.83 -4.21
C LEU A 246 -16.73 -30.99 -5.70
N SER A 247 -15.89 -31.97 -6.05
CA SER A 247 -15.72 -32.45 -7.41
C SER A 247 -17.05 -32.87 -8.02
N LYS A 248 -17.36 -32.32 -9.20
CA LYS A 248 -18.27 -32.95 -10.16
C LYS A 248 -17.60 -33.05 -11.52
N GLU A 249 -16.81 -34.11 -11.66
CA GLU A 249 -16.56 -34.69 -12.97
C GLU A 249 -17.90 -35.08 -13.62
N LYS A 250 -18.05 -34.69 -14.88
CA LYS A 250 -18.77 -35.49 -15.88
C LYS A 250 -18.06 -35.29 -17.21
N GLN A 251 -17.06 -36.11 -17.48
CA GLN A 251 -16.46 -36.21 -18.80
C GLN A 251 -17.39 -36.96 -19.78
N PRO A 252 -17.22 -36.76 -21.11
CA PRO A 252 -18.17 -37.19 -22.12
C PRO A 252 -17.83 -38.54 -22.74
N HIS A 253 -18.83 -39.20 -23.36
CA HIS A 253 -18.58 -40.25 -24.35
C HIS A 253 -19.48 -40.11 -25.59
N ARG A 254 -18.87 -40.28 -26.76
CA ARG A 254 -19.49 -40.55 -28.10
C ARG A 254 -20.27 -41.89 -28.04
N ALA A 255 -21.12 -42.35 -28.97
CA ALA A 255 -21.37 -42.09 -30.41
C ALA A 255 -22.82 -42.62 -30.77
N ALA A 256 -23.37 -42.72 -31.99
CA ALA A 256 -22.96 -42.37 -33.37
C ALA A 256 -24.20 -42.34 -34.34
N ALA A 257 -23.94 -42.05 -35.62
CA ALA A 257 -24.61 -42.56 -36.84
C ALA A 257 -26.10 -42.22 -37.20
N HIS A 258 -26.21 -41.49 -38.33
CA HIS A 258 -27.14 -41.64 -39.47
C HIS A 258 -28.50 -42.35 -39.38
N GLN A 259 -29.55 -41.59 -39.69
CA GLN A 259 -30.49 -41.68 -40.85
C GLN A 259 -31.38 -40.41 -40.76
N GLY A 260 -31.85 -39.71 -41.78
CA GLY A 260 -31.87 -39.92 -43.23
C GLY A 260 -33.21 -39.40 -43.75
N ASP A 261 -33.24 -38.31 -44.52
CA ASP A 261 -34.15 -38.08 -45.68
C ASP A 261 -33.99 -36.68 -46.28
N THR A 262 -34.13 -36.63 -47.61
CA THR A 262 -34.12 -35.42 -48.46
C THR A 262 -35.56 -35.02 -48.82
N PRO A 263 -35.76 -33.88 -49.51
CA PRO A 263 -35.97 -33.99 -50.97
C PRO A 263 -34.98 -33.17 -51.80
#